data_AF-A0A9D8NXU1-F1
#
_entry.id   AF-A0A9D8NXU1-F1
#
_cell.length_a   1.000
_cell.length_b   1.000
_cell.length_c   1.000
_cell.angle_alpha   90.00
_cell.angle_beta   90.00
_cell.angle_gamma   90.00
#
_symmetry.space_group_name_H-M   'P 1'
#
loop_
_entity.id
_entity.type
_entity.pdbx_description
1 polymer ?
#
loop_
_entity_poly.entity_id
_entity_poly.type
_entity_poly.pdbx_seq_one_letter_code
_entity_poly.pdbx_strand_id
1 'polypeptide(L)' 'MSSRGEVLQVCVDEFEKRVGESMFLLTLHPQVIGHRSRIMIPEKLVEHMKKHKRVWFATCRAAAEYIRDPAKLTRER' A
#
# COMPACT_ATOMS: atom_id res chain seq x y z
N MET A 1 12.81 -3.02 19.10
CA MET A 1 12.69 -2.43 17.75
C MET A 1 12.62 -3.59 16.77
N SER A 2 11.50 -3.80 16.10
CA SER A 2 11.29 -4.97 15.22
C SER A 2 12.35 -5.05 14.11
N SER A 3 12.71 -6.26 13.70
CA SER A 3 13.68 -6.49 12.64
C SER A 3 13.15 -6.00 11.29
N ARG A 4 14.05 -5.71 10.35
CA ARG A 4 13.66 -5.22 9.02
C ARG A 4 12.77 -6.19 8.26
N GLY A 5 13.03 -7.50 8.44
CA GLY A 5 12.23 -8.56 7.84
C GLY A 5 10.82 -8.61 8.42
N GLU A 6 10.69 -8.44 9.75
CA GLU A 6 9.39 -8.38 10.41
C GLU A 6 8.55 -7.20 9.91
N VAL A 7 9.15 -6.01 9.74
CA VAL A 7 8.42 -4.84 9.23
C VAL A 7 7.93 -5.08 7.80
N LEU A 8 8.75 -5.65 6.93
CA LEU A 8 8.32 -6.01 5.57
C LEU A 8 7.18 -7.03 5.60
N GLN A 9 7.30 -8.07 6.43
CA GLN A 9 6.30 -9.13 6.52
C GLN A 9 4.95 -8.59 6.99
N VAL A 10 4.94 -7.73 8.02
CA VAL A 10 3.71 -7.08 8.49
C VAL A 10 3.04 -6.27 7.38
N CYS A 11 3.80 -5.48 6.62
CA CYS A 11 3.23 -4.71 5.52
C CYS A 11 2.67 -5.60 4.39
N VAL A 12 3.33 -6.72 4.10
CA VAL A 12 2.83 -7.71 3.12
C VAL A 12 1.53 -8.34 3.61
N ASP A 13 1.50 -8.80 4.86
CA ASP A 13 0.32 -9.45 5.44
C ASP A 13 -0.88 -8.49 5.52
N GLU A 14 -0.64 -7.23 5.86
CA GLU A 14 -1.67 -6.19 5.88
C GLU A 14 -2.20 -5.83 4.49
N PHE A 15 -1.33 -5.88 3.48
CA PHE A 15 -1.71 -5.66 2.09
C PHE A 15 -2.54 -6.85 1.57
N GLU A 16 -2.08 -8.09 1.75
CA GLU A 16 -2.76 -9.32 1.30
C GLU A 16 -4.20 -9.39 1.81
N LYS A 17 -4.42 -9.05 3.08
CA LYS A 17 -5.77 -9.01 3.68
C LYS A 17 -6.71 -7.98 3.05
N ARG A 18 -6.20 -7.04 2.26
CA ARG A 18 -6.97 -5.95 1.64
C ARG A 18 -7.09 -6.08 0.14
N VAL A 19 -6.29 -6.96 -0.49
CA VAL A 19 -6.30 -7.14 -1.95
C VAL A 19 -7.70 -7.54 -2.41
N GLY A 20 -8.32 -6.71 -3.24
CA GLY A 20 -9.64 -6.96 -3.81
C GLY A 20 -10.82 -6.51 -2.95
N GLU A 21 -10.59 -6.08 -1.72
CA GLU A 21 -11.64 -5.62 -0.79
C GLU A 21 -11.55 -4.13 -0.47
N SER A 22 -10.35 -3.60 -0.21
CA SER A 22 -10.20 -2.22 0.27
C SER A 22 -8.84 -1.59 -0.07
N MET A 23 -8.56 -0.41 0.49
CA MET A 23 -7.30 0.31 0.29
C MET A 23 -6.25 -0.04 1.35
N PHE A 24 -5.00 -0.13 0.93
CA PHE A 24 -3.83 -0.19 1.81
C PHE A 24 -3.12 1.17 1.82
N LEU A 25 -3.06 1.83 2.98
CA LEU A 25 -2.41 3.13 3.15
C LEU A 25 -1.08 2.96 3.91
N LEU A 26 0.02 3.37 3.29
CA LEU A 26 1.35 3.27 3.87
C LEU A 26 1.97 4.66 4.09
N THR A 27 2.29 4.97 5.35
CA THR A 27 2.98 6.21 5.73
C THR A 27 4.46 5.97 5.93
N LEU A 28 5.29 6.71 5.21
CA LEU A 28 6.75 6.63 5.28
C LEU A 28 7.34 7.95 5.76
N HIS A 29 8.32 7.88 6.64
CA HIS A 29 9.09 9.04 7.11
C HIS A 29 10.49 9.01 6.52
N PRO A 30 10.97 10.07 5.82
CA PRO A 30 12.28 10.07 5.17
C PRO A 30 13.44 9.74 6.13
N GLN A 31 13.40 10.29 7.35
CA GLN A 31 14.41 10.04 8.39
C GLN A 31 14.48 8.57 8.81
N VAL A 32 13.41 7.80 8.63
CA VAL A 32 13.37 6.39 9.02
C VAL A 32 13.63 5.48 7.81
N ILE A 33 12.87 5.65 6.73
CA ILE A 33 12.92 4.74 5.58
C ILE A 33 14.10 5.01 4.65
N GLY A 34 14.64 6.24 4.66
CA GLY A 34 15.74 6.66 3.78
C GLY A 34 17.10 6.06 4.13
N HIS A 35 17.23 5.43 5.31
CA HIS A 35 18.45 4.70 5.64
C HIS A 35 18.68 3.54 4.66
N ARG A 36 19.92 3.37 4.18
CA ARG A 36 20.30 2.33 3.19
C ARG A 36 19.90 0.92 3.62
N SER A 37 19.83 0.66 4.93
CA SER A 37 19.38 -0.62 5.47
C SER A 37 17.88 -0.86 5.35
N ARG A 38 17.06 0.18 5.21
CA ARG A 38 15.59 0.17 5.25
C ARG A 38 14.93 0.53 3.92
N ILE A 39 15.63 1.20 3.01
CA ILE A 39 15.10 1.54 1.68
C ILE A 39 14.69 0.32 0.84
N MET A 40 15.30 -0.84 1.12
CA MET A 40 14.93 -2.12 0.49
C MET A 40 13.51 -2.59 0.85
N ILE A 41 12.93 -2.11 1.95
CA ILE A 41 11.60 -2.53 2.41
C ILE A 41 10.51 -2.05 1.44
N PRO A 42 10.36 -0.74 1.15
CA PRO A 42 9.34 -0.28 0.21
C PRO A 42 9.57 -0.81 -1.22
N GLU A 43 10.83 -1.02 -1.63
CA GLU A 43 11.15 -1.61 -2.92
C GLU A 43 10.57 -3.03 -3.06
N LYS A 44 10.90 -3.91 -2.12
CA LYS A 44 10.36 -5.30 -2.10
C LYS A 44 8.85 -5.34 -1.93
N LEU A 45 8.29 -4.42 -1.15
CA LEU A 45 6.84 -4.33 -0.96
C LEU A 45 6.14 -3.94 -2.27
N VAL A 46 6.67 -2.97 -3.01
CA VAL A 46 6.12 -2.57 -4.32
C VAL A 46 6.26 -3.70 -5.35
N GLU A 47 7.40 -4.41 -5.36
CA GLU A 47 7.58 -5.59 -6.21
C GLU A 47 6.54 -6.69 -5.91
N HIS A 48 6.24 -6.91 -4.63
CA HIS A 48 5.20 -7.84 -4.22
C HIS A 48 3.81 -7.40 -4.71
N MET A 49 3.43 -6.16 -4.45
CA MET A 49 2.13 -5.58 -4.87
C MET A 49 1.92 -5.65 -6.39
N LYS A 50 2.97 -5.43 -7.18
CA LYS A 50 2.91 -5.49 -8.66
C LYS A 50 2.56 -6.87 -9.21
N LYS A 51 2.70 -7.95 -8.43
CA LYS A 51 2.31 -9.31 -8.85
C LYS A 51 0.79 -9.49 -8.91
N HIS A 52 0.02 -8.59 -8.29
CA HIS A 52 -1.44 -8.65 -8.27
C HIS A 52 -2.05 -7.82 -9.41
N LYS A 53 -2.92 -8.43 -10.21
CA LYS A 53 -3.56 -7.77 -11.38
C LYS A 53 -4.63 -6.73 -11.03
N ARG A 54 -5.08 -6.67 -9.77
CA ARG A 54 -6.19 -5.81 -9.30
C ARG A 54 -5.73 -4.72 -8.31
N VAL A 55 -4.53 -4.19 -8.50
CA VAL A 55 -3.97 -3.14 -7.63
C VAL A 55 -3.93 -1.82 -8.38
N TRP A 56 -4.43 -0.76 -7.74
CA TRP A 56 -4.31 0.61 -8.21
C TRP A 56 -3.40 1.40 -7.27
N PHE A 57 -2.25 1.85 -7.78
CA PHE A 57 -1.38 2.77 -7.05
C PHE A 57 -1.91 4.20 -7.22
N ALA A 58 -2.29 4.83 -6.11
CA ALA A 58 -2.94 6.12 -6.10
C ALA A 58 -2.31 7.07 -5.07
N THR A 59 -2.47 8.37 -5.31
CA THR A 59 -2.21 9.39 -4.28
C THR A 59 -3.42 9.50 -3.36
N CYS A 60 -3.22 10.03 -2.14
CA CYS A 60 -4.34 10.30 -1.22
C CYS A 60 -5.41 11.21 -1.86
N ARG A 61 -4.99 12.15 -2.72
CA ARG A 61 -5.91 13.01 -3.49
C ARG A 61 -6.76 12.18 -4.45
N ALA A 62 -6.11 11.35 -5.28
CA ALA A 62 -6.82 10.52 -6.26
C ALA A 62 -7.82 9.57 -5.58
N ALA A 63 -7.44 9.00 -4.42
CA ALA A 63 -8.36 8.18 -3.62
C ALA A 63 -9.54 8.98 -3.07
N ALA A 64 -9.31 10.19 -2.54
CA ALA A 64 -10.38 11.07 -2.05
C ALA A 64 -11.32 11.52 -3.17
N GLU A 65 -10.78 11.84 -4.35
CA GLU A 65 -11.56 12.19 -5.55
C GLU A 65 -12.39 11.00 -6.05
N TYR A 66 -11.84 9.78 -5.99
CA TYR A 66 -12.56 8.56 -6.34
C TYR A 66 -13.80 8.35 -5.44
N ILE A 67 -13.64 8.55 -4.13
CA ILE A 67 -14.74 8.40 -3.16
C ILE A 67 -15.74 9.56 -3.26
N ARG A 68 -15.27 10.78 -3.58
CA ARG A 68 -16.15 11.95 -3.70
C ARG A 68 -17.11 11.83 -4.88
N ASP A 69 -16.72 11.13 -5.94
CA ASP A 69 -17.51 10.95 -7.16
C ASP A 69 -18.64 9.92 -6.95
N PRO A 70 -19.91 10.36 -6.84
CA PRO A 70 -21.03 9.46 -6.54
C PRO A 70 -21.27 8.43 -7.65
N ALA A 71 -20.89 8.76 -8.90
CA ALA A 71 -21.03 7.87 -10.05
C ALA A 71 -20.02 6.70 -10.03
N LYS A 72 -18.94 6.83 -9.25
CA LYS A 72 -17.92 5.77 -9.08
C LYS A 72 -18.19 4.85 -7.90
N LEU A 73 -19.01 5.29 -6.94
CA LEU A 73 -19.49 4.49 -5.81
C LEU A 73 -20.63 3.53 -6.21
N THR A 74 -21.22 3.69 -7.40
CA THR A 74 -22.40 2.94 -7.87
C THR A 74 -22.07 1.62 -8.59
N ARG A 75 -20.91 1.02 -8.34
CA ARG A 75 -20.63 -0.35 -8.83
C ARG A 75 -21.15 -1.38 -7.84
N GLU A 76 -22.31 -1.94 -8.21
CA GLU A 76 -22.82 -3.28 -7.87
C GLU A 76 -22.84 -3.63 -6.37
N ARG A 77 -24.03 -3.49 -5.77
CA ARG A 77 -24.47 -4.38 -4.69
C ARG A 77 -25.11 -5.63 -5.31
#